data_AF-A0A3S0DZJ0-F1
#
_entry.id   AF-A0A3S0DZJ0-F1
#
_cell.length_a   1.000
_cell.length_b   1.000
_cell.length_c   1.000
_cell.angle_alpha   90.00
_cell.angle_beta   90.00
_cell.angle_gamma   90.00
#
_symmetry.space_group_name_H-M   'P 1'
#
loop_
_entity.id
_entity.type
_entity.pdbx_description
1 polymer ?
#
loop_
_entity_poly.entity_id
_entity_poly.type
_entity_poly.pdbx_seq_one_letter_code
_entity_poly.pdbx_strand_id
1 'polypeptide(L)'
;MDNINSSSRFFFTGDAKISSSVKAGFEMMVEWAGATRSDVMNQLGSTTNQYYGASGVVKGAGTPLIIPTVTEGSGDSALAIRTANWWLEDKVLGRVTVGRVNIQGPASTIDVSGGDLAVAAWSNVYLQGGGFYLQNKSDPFGRMSTITFKSLANFCYGCSREEGIRYDSASIGGLLLGAFWGQQDRFTVQARYAAEIAGFQVAAGAGYQHDNLLGYEDPNLPAPTRNDTEQQGYALSAKHIASGLFLQGQYGQTHFKVVSGVVNTGAKTDGKSWHIQGGWAKNAFGPGMTTLYGEYGHGEGYATGTSAGTAAAINNGNFTTIGTSGATITADSYNFYGIGVTQKIDAAAMTLYLGWRHFDPKVSTNADGALPISSFDTITGGARILF
;
A
#
# COMPACT_ATOMS: atom_id res chain seq x y z
N MET A 1 -7.02 -8.13 -14.40
CA MET A 1 -5.61 -8.38 -14.04
C MET A 1 -4.95 -7.04 -13.77
N ASP A 2 -5.13 -6.50 -12.56
CA ASP A 2 -4.49 -5.24 -12.19
C ASP A 2 -2.96 -5.41 -12.17
N ASN A 3 -2.31 -5.00 -13.25
CA ASN A 3 -0.86 -4.99 -13.45
C ASN A 3 -0.29 -3.59 -13.19
N ILE A 4 -0.66 -2.95 -12.08
CA ILE A 4 -0.02 -1.71 -11.60
C ILE A 4 1.29 -2.03 -10.82
N ASN A 5 1.54 -3.30 -10.48
CA ASN A 5 2.70 -3.68 -9.66
C ASN A 5 4.01 -3.86 -10.44
N SER A 6 4.02 -3.67 -11.76
CA SER A 6 5.25 -3.57 -12.55
C SER A 6 5.69 -2.12 -12.62
N SER A 7 6.94 -1.81 -12.23
CA SER A 7 7.46 -0.44 -12.23
C SER A 7 8.97 -0.47 -12.44
N SER A 8 9.46 0.48 -13.23
CA SER A 8 10.90 0.76 -13.38
C SER A 8 11.22 2.08 -12.72
N ARG A 9 12.30 2.08 -11.93
CA ARG A 9 12.73 3.24 -11.14
C ARG A 9 14.19 3.54 -11.43
N PHE A 10 14.50 4.83 -11.49
CA PHE A 10 15.85 5.37 -11.65
C PHE A 10 16.17 6.24 -10.44
N PHE A 11 17.34 6.03 -9.86
CA PHE A 11 17.83 6.80 -8.73
C PHE A 11 19.04 7.62 -9.16
N PHE A 12 18.97 8.92 -8.93
CA PHE A 12 20.09 9.83 -9.09
C PHE A 12 20.49 10.28 -7.68
N THR A 13 21.70 9.93 -7.27
CA THR A 13 22.21 10.25 -5.94
C THR A 13 23.64 10.77 -6.05
N GLY A 14 24.01 11.67 -5.14
CA GLY A 14 25.38 12.09 -4.98
C GLY A 14 25.61 12.62 -3.57
N ASP A 15 26.84 12.46 -3.07
CA ASP A 15 27.28 13.03 -1.80
C ASP A 15 28.66 13.68 -1.91
N ALA A 16 28.89 14.66 -1.04
CA ALA A 16 30.15 15.36 -0.88
C ALA A 16 30.47 15.52 0.61
N LYS A 17 31.76 15.38 0.94
CA LYS A 17 32.27 15.57 2.29
C LYS A 17 32.40 17.07 2.59
N ILE A 18 31.82 17.53 3.69
CA ILE A 18 31.99 18.90 4.20
C ILE A 18 33.12 18.94 5.23
N SER A 19 33.12 17.98 6.15
CA SER A 19 34.10 17.90 7.24
C SER A 19 34.48 16.45 7.56
N SER A 20 35.30 16.22 8.60
CA SER A 20 35.62 14.88 9.08
C SER A 20 34.39 14.10 9.57
N SER A 21 33.32 14.79 9.98
CA SER A 21 32.09 14.17 10.50
C SER A 21 30.85 14.42 9.63
N VAL A 22 30.82 15.49 8.84
CA VAL A 22 29.62 15.91 8.08
C VAL A 22 29.75 15.67 6.58
N LYS A 23 28.67 15.18 5.98
CA LYS A 23 28.45 15.08 4.53
C LYS A 23 27.17 15.79 4.12
N ALA A 24 27.12 16.25 2.88
CA ALA A 24 25.90 16.67 2.21
C ALA A 24 25.64 15.76 1.02
N GLY A 25 24.38 15.59 0.65
CA GLY A 25 24.03 14.90 -0.58
C GLY A 25 22.62 15.19 -1.05
N PHE A 26 22.23 14.50 -2.11
CA PHE A 26 20.91 14.58 -2.70
C PHE A 26 20.43 13.22 -3.17
N GLU A 27 19.12 13.09 -3.30
CA GLU A 27 18.45 11.95 -3.92
C GLU A 27 17.32 12.46 -4.81
N MET A 28 17.24 11.91 -6.03
CA MET A 28 16.09 12.03 -6.90
C MET A 28 15.71 10.64 -7.43
N MET A 29 14.53 10.16 -7.06
CA MET A 29 13.96 8.93 -7.61
C MET A 29 12.89 9.28 -8.64
N VAL A 30 13.01 8.70 -9.82
CA VAL A 30 12.03 8.84 -10.91
C VAL A 30 11.48 7.46 -11.24
N GLU A 31 10.17 7.37 -11.47
CA GLU A 31 9.48 6.14 -11.84
C GLU A 31 8.77 6.30 -13.18
N TRP A 32 8.78 5.25 -13.98
CA TRP A 32 7.91 5.14 -15.13
C TRP A 32 6.46 4.87 -14.67
N ALA A 33 5.57 5.86 -14.77
CA ALA A 33 4.23 5.81 -14.19
C ALA A 33 3.27 4.83 -14.90
N GLY A 34 3.59 4.39 -16.12
CA GLY A 34 2.73 3.55 -16.96
C GLY A 34 2.76 2.07 -16.68
N ALA A 35 3.49 1.65 -15.65
CA ALA A 35 3.71 0.25 -15.31
C ALA A 35 4.17 -0.59 -16.51
N THR A 36 5.36 -0.29 -17.05
CA THR A 36 6.11 -1.05 -18.10
C THR A 36 5.26 -1.98 -19.00
N ARG A 37 4.21 -1.47 -19.68
CA ARG A 37 3.25 -2.30 -20.43
C ARG A 37 2.76 -1.60 -21.70
N SER A 38 2.34 -2.41 -22.67
CA SER A 38 1.62 -1.97 -23.87
C SER A 38 0.11 -1.86 -23.66
N ASP A 39 -0.47 -2.70 -22.78
CA ASP A 39 -1.92 -2.84 -22.58
C ASP A 39 -2.28 -3.08 -21.11
N VAL A 40 -3.52 -2.73 -20.74
CA VAL A 40 -4.09 -3.03 -19.41
C VAL A 40 -5.21 -4.06 -19.55
N MET A 41 -5.36 -4.91 -18.54
CA MET A 41 -6.42 -5.92 -18.49
C MET A 41 -7.14 -5.78 -17.15
N ASN A 42 -8.46 -5.65 -17.12
CA ASN A 42 -9.21 -5.67 -15.86
C ASN A 42 -10.13 -6.89 -15.81
N GLN A 43 -11.06 -6.97 -14.85
CA GLN A 43 -12.04 -8.07 -14.78
C GLN A 43 -13.01 -8.11 -15.97
N LEU A 44 -13.03 -7.08 -16.81
CA LEU A 44 -13.93 -6.94 -17.96
C LEU A 44 -13.25 -7.19 -19.32
N GLY A 45 -11.92 -7.41 -19.33
CA GLY A 45 -11.15 -7.69 -20.54
C GLY A 45 -9.98 -6.75 -20.77
N SER A 46 -9.48 -6.72 -22.01
CA SER A 46 -8.41 -5.80 -22.44
C SER A 46 -8.94 -4.38 -22.55
N THR A 47 -8.20 -3.41 -22.03
CA THR A 47 -8.53 -1.99 -22.15
C THR A 47 -8.06 -1.40 -23.48
N THR A 48 -7.81 -2.23 -24.50
CA THR A 48 -7.55 -1.77 -25.85
C THR A 48 -8.75 -0.95 -26.33
N ASN A 49 -8.62 0.37 -26.27
CA ASN A 49 -9.40 1.31 -27.05
C ASN A 49 -10.93 1.23 -26.88
N GLN A 50 -11.44 1.14 -25.64
CA GLN A 50 -12.86 1.41 -25.39
C GLN A 50 -13.08 2.90 -25.15
N TYR A 51 -13.21 3.63 -26.24
CA TYR A 51 -13.86 4.93 -26.30
C TYR A 51 -15.31 4.76 -25.88
N TYR A 52 -15.61 4.75 -24.57
CA TYR A 52 -16.97 4.95 -24.11
C TYR A 52 -17.28 6.43 -24.28
N GLY A 53 -17.91 6.75 -25.43
CA GLY A 53 -18.27 8.11 -25.81
C GLY A 53 -18.91 8.85 -24.64
N ALA A 54 -18.43 10.07 -24.40
CA ALA A 54 -19.04 11.01 -23.47
C ALA A 54 -20.51 11.21 -23.87
N SER A 55 -21.42 10.50 -23.20
CA SER A 55 -22.84 10.78 -23.33
C SER A 55 -23.17 11.97 -22.44
N GLY A 56 -23.22 13.15 -23.08
CA GLY A 56 -24.05 14.28 -22.72
C GLY A 56 -24.08 14.71 -21.25
N VAL A 57 -23.53 15.89 -20.97
CA VAL A 57 -23.88 16.70 -19.80
C VAL A 57 -25.41 16.88 -19.76
N VAL A 58 -26.11 16.12 -18.92
CA VAL A 58 -27.47 16.48 -18.50
C VAL A 58 -27.30 17.49 -17.37
N LYS A 59 -27.38 18.78 -17.70
CA LYS A 59 -27.56 19.83 -16.69
C LYS A 59 -28.86 19.54 -15.92
N GLY A 60 -28.78 19.25 -14.63
CA GLY A 60 -29.95 19.37 -13.73
C GLY A 60 -30.19 18.29 -12.66
N ALA A 61 -29.35 17.27 -12.49
CA ALA A 61 -29.47 16.33 -11.35
C ALA A 61 -28.13 16.21 -10.61
N GLY A 62 -28.19 16.04 -9.29
CA GLY A 62 -27.08 16.21 -8.34
C GLY A 62 -25.75 15.52 -8.71
N THR A 63 -24.66 16.15 -8.27
CA THR A 63 -23.26 15.69 -8.29
C THR A 63 -22.86 14.76 -9.46
N PRO A 64 -22.11 15.25 -10.47
CA PRO A 64 -21.60 14.39 -11.54
C PRO A 64 -20.76 13.27 -10.93
N LEU A 65 -21.21 12.04 -11.13
CA LEU A 65 -20.47 10.84 -10.76
C LEU A 65 -19.22 10.75 -11.65
N ILE A 66 -18.05 10.66 -11.02
CA ILE A 66 -16.81 10.32 -11.71
C ILE A 66 -16.97 8.86 -12.15
N ILE A 67 -17.31 8.65 -13.43
CA ILE A 67 -16.97 7.41 -14.11
C ILE A 67 -15.45 7.25 -13.92
N PRO A 68 -14.89 6.08 -13.58
CA PRO A 68 -13.48 5.83 -13.82
C PRO A 68 -13.30 5.86 -15.34
N THR A 69 -13.11 7.06 -15.89
CA THR A 69 -12.62 7.21 -17.24
C THR A 69 -11.22 6.62 -17.16
N VAL A 70 -11.06 5.40 -17.65
CA VAL A 70 -9.75 4.86 -17.99
C VAL A 70 -9.30 5.62 -19.24
N THR A 71 -8.93 6.87 -19.05
CA THR A 71 -8.17 7.64 -20.04
C THR A 71 -6.72 7.22 -19.87
N GLU A 72 -6.34 6.11 -20.51
CA GLU A 72 -4.92 5.88 -20.75
C GLU A 72 -4.73 6.00 -22.26
N GLY A 73 -4.28 7.17 -22.68
CA GLY A 73 -3.77 7.36 -24.03
C GLY A 73 -2.67 6.33 -24.27
N SER A 74 -2.73 5.66 -25.42
CA SER A 74 -1.68 4.83 -26.01
C SER A 74 -0.32 4.92 -25.29
N GLY A 75 0.07 3.88 -24.52
CA GLY A 75 1.45 3.41 -24.23
C GLY A 75 2.57 4.35 -23.78
N ASP A 76 2.40 5.67 -23.90
CA ASP A 76 3.38 6.71 -23.63
C ASP A 76 3.06 7.24 -22.24
N SER A 77 3.92 6.89 -21.29
CA SER A 77 3.72 7.27 -19.90
C SER A 77 4.69 8.33 -19.46
N ALA A 78 4.32 9.03 -18.38
CA ALA A 78 5.14 10.06 -17.80
C ALA A 78 6.20 9.48 -16.85
N LEU A 79 7.32 10.19 -16.76
CA LEU A 79 8.25 10.04 -15.65
C LEU A 79 7.68 10.78 -14.42
N ALA A 80 7.37 10.03 -13.37
CA ALA A 80 6.88 10.57 -12.11
C ALA A 80 8.00 10.69 -11.09
N ILE A 81 8.17 11.87 -10.50
CA ILE A 81 9.12 12.08 -9.40
C ILE A 81 8.57 11.44 -8.13
N ARG A 82 9.34 10.51 -7.55
CA ARG A 82 8.97 9.80 -6.34
C ARG A 82 9.55 10.42 -5.08
N THR A 83 10.84 10.72 -5.12
CA THR A 83 11.58 11.48 -4.11
C THR A 83 12.47 12.50 -4.80
N ALA A 84 12.68 13.64 -4.17
CA ALA A 84 13.53 14.72 -4.64
C ALA A 84 13.91 15.56 -3.41
N ASN A 85 15.11 15.33 -2.89
CA ASN A 85 15.52 15.89 -1.62
C ASN A 85 17.03 16.11 -1.57
N TRP A 86 17.44 16.96 -0.64
CA TRP A 86 18.83 17.09 -0.21
C TRP A 86 18.92 16.76 1.29
N TRP A 87 20.13 16.42 1.74
CA TRP A 87 20.36 16.04 3.13
C TRP A 87 21.72 16.48 3.64
N LEU A 88 21.80 16.62 4.96
CA LEU A 88 23.03 16.72 5.74
C LEU A 88 23.09 15.55 6.70
N GLU A 89 24.24 14.89 6.77
CA GLU A 89 24.48 13.76 7.66
C GLU A 89 25.73 13.99 8.49
N ASP A 90 25.60 13.81 9.81
CA ASP A 90 26.71 13.70 10.74
C ASP A 90 26.81 12.26 11.27
N LYS A 91 28.05 11.79 11.45
CA LYS A 91 28.34 10.42 11.91
C LYS A 91 27.72 10.05 13.27
N VAL A 92 27.48 11.01 14.14
CA VAL A 92 26.95 10.80 15.50
C VAL A 92 25.51 11.27 15.61
N LEU A 93 25.20 12.44 15.04
CA LEU A 93 23.87 13.04 15.17
C LEU A 93 22.86 12.43 14.19
N GLY A 94 23.30 11.77 13.13
CA GLY A 94 22.42 11.23 12.09
C GLY A 94 22.16 12.21 10.96
N ARG A 95 21.05 12.02 10.24
CA ARG A 95 20.73 12.70 8.99
C ARG A 95 19.47 13.56 9.11
N VAL A 96 19.54 14.78 8.60
CA VAL A 96 18.39 15.62 8.30
C VAL A 96 18.21 15.68 6.78
N THR A 97 17.02 15.39 6.31
CA THR A 97 16.65 15.39 4.89
C THR A 97 15.49 16.36 4.66
N VAL A 98 15.57 17.15 3.59
CA VAL A 98 14.58 18.18 3.24
C VAL A 98 14.14 18.02 1.79
N GLY A 99 12.83 18.03 1.57
CA GLY A 99 12.20 17.94 0.25
C GLY A 99 11.16 16.84 0.20
N ARG A 100 11.00 16.22 -0.97
CA ARG A 100 10.09 15.10 -1.18
C ARG A 100 10.72 13.81 -0.69
N VAL A 101 10.20 13.27 0.41
CA VAL A 101 10.78 12.12 1.13
C VAL A 101 9.74 11.01 1.33
N ASN A 102 10.22 9.77 1.45
CA ASN A 102 9.44 8.74 2.16
C ASN A 102 9.43 9.13 3.63
N ILE A 103 8.24 9.25 4.22
CA ILE A 103 8.10 9.70 5.61
C ILE A 103 8.33 8.55 6.59
N GLN A 104 8.64 8.89 7.84
CA GLN A 104 8.72 7.91 8.91
C GLN A 104 7.30 7.61 9.42
N GLY A 105 7.16 6.75 10.44
CA GLY A 105 5.86 6.51 11.06
C GLY A 105 5.54 5.02 11.27
N PRO A 106 4.28 4.60 11.13
CA PRO A 106 3.83 3.23 11.38
C PRO A 106 4.74 2.18 10.75
N ALA A 107 5.24 1.24 11.55
CA ALA A 107 6.07 0.16 11.05
C ALA A 107 5.24 -0.86 10.25
N SER A 108 5.82 -1.35 9.16
CA SER A 108 5.34 -2.49 8.38
C SER A 108 6.34 -3.65 8.48
N THR A 109 5.96 -4.82 7.97
CA THR A 109 6.74 -6.08 8.01
C THR A 109 8.19 -5.83 7.60
N ILE A 110 9.12 -6.24 8.45
CA ILE A 110 10.55 -6.14 8.18
C ILE A 110 11.01 -7.48 7.61
N ASP A 111 11.39 -7.51 6.34
CA ASP A 111 11.79 -8.75 5.68
C ASP A 111 13.15 -9.24 6.20
N VAL A 112 13.12 -10.27 7.05
CA VAL A 112 14.31 -10.98 7.54
C VAL A 112 14.62 -12.23 6.73
N SER A 113 13.76 -12.59 5.77
CA SER A 113 13.99 -13.77 4.93
C SER A 113 15.26 -13.62 4.12
N GLY A 114 15.56 -12.40 3.63
CA GLY A 114 16.67 -12.07 2.73
C GLY A 114 16.39 -12.36 1.24
N GLY A 115 15.23 -12.93 0.92
CA GLY A 115 14.83 -13.35 -0.43
C GLY A 115 13.92 -12.38 -1.17
N ASP A 116 13.81 -11.13 -0.71
CA ASP A 116 12.93 -10.09 -1.26
C ASP A 116 11.44 -10.48 -1.29
N LEU A 117 10.90 -11.05 -0.21
CA LEU A 117 9.49 -11.50 -0.14
C LEU A 117 8.49 -10.43 -0.57
N ALA A 118 8.82 -9.18 -0.28
CA ALA A 118 8.03 -8.00 -0.63
C ALA A 118 7.56 -7.93 -2.09
N VAL A 119 8.30 -8.53 -3.04
CA VAL A 119 7.94 -8.47 -4.46
C VAL A 119 6.68 -9.29 -4.80
N ALA A 120 6.43 -10.38 -4.07
CA ALA A 120 5.29 -11.27 -4.30
C ALA A 120 4.26 -11.23 -3.16
N ALA A 121 4.71 -10.93 -1.94
CA ALA A 121 3.89 -10.96 -0.75
C ALA A 121 4.11 -9.73 0.12
N TRP A 122 3.78 -8.57 -0.44
CA TRP A 122 3.77 -7.33 0.33
C TRP A 122 2.61 -7.35 1.32
N SER A 123 2.84 -6.87 2.53
CA SER A 123 1.84 -6.88 3.61
C SER A 123 0.67 -5.94 3.36
N ASN A 124 0.86 -4.93 2.51
CA ASN A 124 -0.23 -4.06 2.09
C ASN A 124 -0.98 -4.63 0.88
N VAL A 125 -2.03 -5.38 1.16
CA VAL A 125 -2.90 -6.02 0.16
C VAL A 125 -3.76 -5.04 -0.66
N TYR A 126 -3.88 -3.78 -0.23
CA TYR A 126 -4.43 -2.73 -1.08
C TYR A 126 -3.65 -2.56 -2.38
N LEU A 127 -2.32 -2.65 -2.32
CA LEU A 127 -1.44 -2.50 -3.48
C LEU A 127 -1.33 -3.79 -4.31
N GLN A 128 -1.77 -4.92 -3.74
CA GLN A 128 -1.71 -6.24 -4.35
C GLN A 128 -3.08 -6.92 -4.27
N GLY A 129 -3.93 -6.66 -5.26
CA GLY A 129 -5.31 -7.18 -5.34
C GLY A 129 -6.38 -6.13 -5.06
N GLY A 130 -6.03 -4.95 -4.52
CA GLY A 130 -6.99 -3.89 -4.23
C GLY A 130 -7.81 -3.39 -5.42
N GLY A 131 -7.28 -3.45 -6.64
CA GLY A 131 -8.01 -3.04 -7.86
C GLY A 131 -9.16 -3.98 -8.27
N PHE A 132 -9.32 -5.15 -7.64
CA PHE A 132 -10.42 -6.05 -7.95
C PHE A 132 -11.76 -5.50 -7.48
N TYR A 133 -12.72 -5.39 -8.40
CA TYR A 133 -14.13 -5.17 -8.09
C TYR A 133 -14.69 -6.36 -7.32
N LEU A 134 -15.42 -6.05 -6.25
CA LEU A 134 -16.16 -7.04 -5.49
C LEU A 134 -17.43 -7.44 -6.24
N GLN A 135 -17.88 -8.67 -6.08
CA GLN A 135 -19.10 -9.19 -6.70
C GLN A 135 -20.04 -9.71 -5.61
N ASN A 136 -21.32 -9.38 -5.72
CA ASN A 136 -22.37 -10.01 -4.92
C ASN A 136 -22.83 -11.30 -5.62
N LYS A 137 -22.70 -12.45 -4.96
CA LYS A 137 -23.06 -13.78 -5.49
C LYS A 137 -24.55 -13.90 -5.82
N SER A 138 -25.39 -13.09 -5.18
CA SER A 138 -26.84 -13.08 -5.42
C SER A 138 -27.23 -12.27 -6.65
N ASP A 139 -26.29 -11.56 -7.32
CA ASP A 139 -26.61 -10.87 -8.56
C ASP A 139 -26.89 -11.87 -9.68
N PRO A 140 -28.11 -11.91 -10.24
CA PRO A 140 -28.50 -12.94 -11.22
C PRO A 140 -27.79 -12.78 -12.58
N PHE A 141 -27.14 -11.64 -12.81
CA PHE A 141 -26.43 -11.32 -14.04
C PHE A 141 -24.90 -11.43 -13.87
N GLY A 142 -24.41 -11.81 -12.68
CA GLY A 142 -22.98 -11.93 -12.38
C GLY A 142 -22.22 -10.60 -12.47
N ARG A 143 -22.89 -9.46 -12.30
CA ARG A 143 -22.30 -8.12 -12.46
C ARG A 143 -21.31 -7.82 -11.35
N MET A 144 -20.30 -7.01 -11.67
CA MET A 144 -19.35 -6.50 -10.70
C MET A 144 -19.98 -5.35 -9.90
N SER A 145 -19.54 -5.14 -8.67
CA SER A 145 -19.93 -3.95 -7.91
C SER A 145 -19.05 -2.75 -8.26
N THR A 146 -19.56 -1.54 -8.00
CA THR A 146 -18.77 -0.30 -8.07
C THR A 146 -17.74 -0.17 -6.94
N ILE A 147 -17.71 -1.11 -6.00
CA ILE A 147 -16.77 -1.17 -4.88
C ILE A 147 -15.64 -2.15 -5.21
N THR A 148 -14.41 -1.75 -4.90
CA THR A 148 -13.23 -2.59 -5.03
C THR A 148 -12.75 -3.10 -3.68
N PHE A 149 -11.94 -4.16 -3.70
CA PHE A 149 -11.32 -4.71 -2.50
C PHE A 149 -10.49 -3.66 -1.74
N LYS A 150 -9.88 -2.73 -2.47
CA LYS A 150 -9.19 -1.55 -1.94
C LYS A 150 -10.04 -0.75 -0.96
N SER A 151 -11.36 -0.66 -1.13
CA SER A 151 -12.23 0.03 -0.17
C SER A 151 -12.27 -0.66 1.20
N LEU A 152 -12.13 -1.98 1.24
CA LEU A 152 -12.12 -2.77 2.49
C LEU A 152 -10.72 -2.88 3.10
N ALA A 153 -9.69 -2.75 2.29
CA ALA A 153 -8.29 -2.88 2.69
C ALA A 153 -7.53 -1.54 2.62
N ASN A 154 -8.20 -0.40 2.80
CA ASN A 154 -7.62 0.94 2.61
C ASN A 154 -6.66 1.35 3.75
N PHE A 155 -5.56 0.62 3.91
CA PHE A 155 -4.49 0.92 4.85
C PHE A 155 -3.15 0.98 4.14
N CYS A 156 -2.21 1.70 4.75
CA CYS A 156 -0.87 1.84 4.20
C CYS A 156 0.11 2.29 5.28
N TYR A 157 0.61 1.34 6.06
CA TYR A 157 1.55 1.62 7.15
C TYR A 157 2.97 1.82 6.62
N GLY A 158 3.51 3.04 6.77
CA GLY A 158 4.89 3.36 6.41
C GLY A 158 5.17 3.49 4.90
N CYS A 159 4.16 3.85 4.11
CA CYS A 159 4.26 3.91 2.64
C CYS A 159 4.12 5.34 2.06
N SER A 160 3.91 6.33 2.91
CA SER A 160 3.59 7.69 2.52
C SER A 160 4.83 8.45 2.02
N ARG A 161 4.60 9.38 1.08
CA ARG A 161 5.62 10.23 0.47
C ARG A 161 5.13 11.65 0.34
N GLU A 162 5.84 12.59 0.94
CA GLU A 162 5.39 13.98 1.09
C GLU A 162 6.56 14.96 1.13
N GLU A 163 6.24 16.23 0.98
CA GLU A 163 7.20 17.33 1.17
C GLU A 163 7.38 17.61 2.66
N GLY A 164 8.63 17.72 3.12
CA GLY A 164 8.88 18.11 4.49
C GLY A 164 10.32 17.92 4.94
N ILE A 165 10.46 17.82 6.26
CA ILE A 165 11.73 17.60 6.94
C ILE A 165 11.66 16.25 7.64
N ARG A 166 12.67 15.43 7.38
CA ARG A 166 12.85 14.12 7.99
C ARG A 166 14.15 14.08 8.75
N TYR A 167 14.13 13.45 9.92
CA TYR A 167 15.30 13.13 10.71
C TYR A 167 15.43 11.61 10.85
N ASP A 168 16.65 11.09 10.71
CA ASP A 168 17.03 9.71 11.01
C ASP A 168 18.26 9.74 11.93
N SER A 169 18.20 9.04 13.06
CA SER A 169 19.34 8.95 13.97
C SER A 169 20.46 8.09 13.38
N ALA A 170 21.69 8.29 13.88
CA ALA A 170 22.72 7.27 13.78
C ALA A 170 22.25 5.98 14.49
N SER A 171 22.82 4.82 14.13
CA SER A 171 22.51 3.56 14.80
C SER A 171 23.12 3.51 16.20
N ILE A 172 22.30 3.22 17.21
CA ILE A 172 22.71 3.12 18.61
C ILE A 172 22.48 1.67 19.05
N GLY A 173 23.51 0.82 18.95
CA GLY A 173 23.41 -0.59 19.34
C GLY A 173 22.33 -1.37 18.59
N GLY A 174 22.09 -1.03 17.31
CA GLY A 174 21.03 -1.62 16.49
C GLY A 174 19.71 -0.85 16.48
N LEU A 175 19.52 0.13 17.39
CA LEU A 175 18.35 1.02 17.41
C LEU A 175 18.53 2.17 16.41
N LEU A 176 17.47 2.48 15.67
CA LEU A 176 17.30 3.64 14.81
C LEU A 176 16.03 4.37 15.20
N LEU A 177 16.11 5.69 15.36
CA LEU A 177 14.99 6.57 15.62
C LEU A 177 14.77 7.46 14.40
N GLY A 178 13.52 7.73 14.07
CA GLY A 178 13.16 8.59 12.96
C GLY A 178 11.97 9.47 13.29
N ALA A 179 11.96 10.67 12.72
CA ALA A 179 10.84 11.59 12.79
C ALA A 179 10.64 12.29 11.46
N PHE A 180 9.42 12.71 11.18
CA PHE A 180 9.11 13.57 10.05
C PHE A 180 8.06 14.60 10.44
N TRP A 181 8.23 15.81 9.92
CA TRP A 181 7.21 16.86 9.94
C TRP A 181 7.18 17.56 8.59
N GLY A 182 5.99 17.76 8.05
CA GLY A 182 5.85 18.29 6.70
C GLY A 182 4.39 18.44 6.30
N GLN A 183 4.18 18.63 5.00
CA GLN A 183 2.91 18.79 4.29
C GLN A 183 1.64 18.62 5.15
N GLN A 184 0.83 19.69 5.24
CA GLN A 184 -0.45 19.69 5.98
C GLN A 184 -0.32 19.35 7.47
N ASP A 185 0.77 19.79 8.11
CA ASP A 185 1.03 19.59 9.54
C ASP A 185 1.00 18.10 9.95
N ARG A 186 1.46 17.22 9.05
CA ARG A 186 1.64 15.81 9.38
C ARG A 186 2.88 15.66 10.25
N PHE A 187 2.74 14.89 11.32
CA PHE A 187 3.86 14.47 12.16
C PHE A 187 3.94 12.96 12.27
N THR A 188 5.16 12.43 12.22
CA THR A 188 5.42 11.00 12.42
C THR A 188 6.65 10.75 13.26
N VAL A 189 6.66 9.62 13.98
CA VAL A 189 7.82 9.08 14.70
C VAL A 189 7.92 7.57 14.52
N GLN A 190 9.14 7.07 14.53
CA GLN A 190 9.42 5.64 14.37
C GLN A 190 10.65 5.23 15.16
N ALA A 191 10.62 4.01 15.69
CA ALA A 191 11.77 3.29 16.17
C ALA A 191 11.91 1.97 15.39
N ARG A 192 13.13 1.62 15.01
CA ARG A 192 13.48 0.31 14.42
C ARG A 192 14.66 -0.27 15.15
N TYR A 193 14.66 -1.57 15.37
CA TYR A 193 15.74 -2.31 16.00
C TYR A 193 16.11 -3.52 15.14
N ALA A 194 17.40 -3.77 14.99
CA ALA A 194 17.90 -4.99 14.37
C ALA A 194 19.13 -5.51 15.14
N ALA A 195 19.19 -6.82 15.35
CA ALA A 195 20.31 -7.48 16.00
C ALA A 195 20.44 -8.95 15.57
N GLU A 196 21.63 -9.50 15.78
CA GLU A 196 21.85 -10.94 15.77
C GLU A 196 22.06 -11.44 17.21
N ILE A 197 21.17 -12.33 17.66
CA ILE A 197 21.14 -12.80 19.05
C ILE A 197 20.96 -14.32 19.04
N ALA A 198 21.90 -15.05 19.66
CA ALA A 198 21.83 -16.50 19.82
C ALA A 198 21.54 -17.29 18.51
N GLY A 199 22.12 -16.85 17.38
CA GLY A 199 21.92 -17.49 16.08
C GLY A 199 20.63 -17.09 15.36
N PHE A 200 19.91 -16.07 15.85
CA PHE A 200 18.76 -15.47 15.20
C PHE A 200 19.08 -14.07 14.69
N GLN A 201 18.67 -13.77 13.46
CA GLN A 201 18.47 -12.41 12.99
C GLN A 201 17.11 -11.93 13.47
N VAL A 202 17.07 -10.85 14.25
CA VAL A 202 15.84 -10.27 14.80
C VAL A 202 15.72 -8.83 14.32
N ALA A 203 14.52 -8.45 13.90
CA ALA A 203 14.16 -7.08 13.62
C ALA A 203 12.81 -6.73 14.22
N ALA A 204 12.68 -5.51 14.74
CA ALA A 204 11.45 -4.97 15.28
C ALA A 204 11.26 -3.51 14.85
N GLY A 205 10.02 -3.08 14.77
CA GLY A 205 9.68 -1.69 14.45
C GLY A 205 8.39 -1.27 15.13
N ALA A 206 8.32 -0.01 15.52
CA ALA A 206 7.10 0.63 16.01
C ALA A 206 7.07 2.07 15.53
N GLY A 207 5.88 2.60 15.26
CA GLY A 207 5.76 4.01 14.92
C GLY A 207 4.34 4.53 14.92
N TYR A 208 4.27 5.85 14.85
CA TYR A 208 3.06 6.65 14.95
C TYR A 208 3.04 7.71 13.85
N GLN A 209 1.87 8.02 13.34
CA GLN A 209 1.61 9.11 12.41
C GLN A 209 0.32 9.81 12.82
N HIS A 210 0.33 11.14 12.77
CA HIS A 210 -0.86 11.97 12.91
C HIS A 210 -1.06 12.78 11.64
N ASP A 211 -2.23 12.61 11.03
CA ASP A 211 -2.67 13.36 9.86
C ASP A 211 -3.70 14.38 10.31
N ASN A 212 -3.34 15.66 10.24
CA ASN A 212 -4.20 16.75 10.67
C ASN A 212 -5.19 17.19 9.56
N LEU A 213 -6.24 17.90 9.98
CA LEU A 213 -7.29 18.49 9.15
C LEU A 213 -6.78 19.68 8.30
N LEU A 214 -5.66 20.29 8.67
CA LEU A 214 -5.23 21.59 8.13
C LEU A 214 -4.69 21.50 6.69
N GLY A 215 -5.52 21.99 5.76
CA GLY A 215 -5.12 22.99 4.76
C GLY A 215 -4.25 22.52 3.60
N TYR A 216 -4.90 22.28 2.46
CA TYR A 216 -4.28 22.43 1.15
C TYR A 216 -3.87 23.90 0.94
N GLU A 217 -2.74 24.15 0.25
CA GLU A 217 -2.18 25.48 0.03
C GLU A 217 -2.89 26.30 -1.06
N ASP A 218 -3.85 25.73 -1.79
CA ASP A 218 -4.58 26.46 -2.84
C ASP A 218 -6.08 26.68 -2.49
N PRO A 219 -6.49 27.94 -2.25
CA PRO A 219 -7.84 28.31 -1.79
C PRO A 219 -8.93 28.15 -2.86
N ASN A 220 -8.61 27.77 -4.10
CA ASN A 220 -9.57 27.73 -5.20
C ASN A 220 -10.08 26.32 -5.55
N LEU A 221 -9.51 25.26 -4.97
CA LEU A 221 -10.04 23.90 -5.14
C LEU A 221 -11.10 23.62 -4.07
N PRO A 222 -12.28 23.07 -4.42
CA PRO A 222 -13.23 22.56 -3.45
C PRO A 222 -12.49 21.58 -2.54
N ALA A 223 -12.29 21.95 -1.28
CA ALA A 223 -11.54 21.13 -0.36
C ALA A 223 -12.24 19.76 -0.27
N PRO A 224 -11.60 18.62 -0.61
CA PRO A 224 -12.05 17.38 -0.04
C PRO A 224 -11.95 17.57 1.47
N THR A 225 -13.05 17.41 2.19
CA THR A 225 -13.06 17.50 3.65
C THR A 225 -12.12 16.39 4.16
N ARG A 226 -10.88 16.76 4.54
CA ARG A 226 -9.85 15.78 4.92
C ARG A 226 -10.24 15.14 6.26
N ASN A 227 -9.75 13.93 6.46
CA ASN A 227 -9.93 13.21 7.72
C ASN A 227 -8.81 13.59 8.69
N ASP A 228 -9.12 13.68 9.98
CA ASP A 228 -8.13 13.68 11.04
C ASP A 228 -7.96 12.22 11.48
N THR A 229 -6.75 11.68 11.29
CA THR A 229 -6.47 10.27 11.60
C THR A 229 -5.16 10.09 12.32
N GLU A 230 -5.16 9.17 13.28
CA GLU A 230 -3.96 8.67 13.94
C GLU A 230 -3.67 7.27 13.42
N GLN A 231 -2.43 6.99 13.08
CA GLN A 231 -1.99 5.66 12.64
C GLN A 231 -0.89 5.15 13.54
N GLN A 232 -0.96 3.85 13.85
CA GLN A 232 0.06 3.14 14.60
C GLN A 232 0.40 1.85 13.86
N GLY A 233 1.68 1.47 13.85
CA GLY A 233 2.13 0.26 13.20
C GLY A 233 3.30 -0.35 13.94
N TYR A 234 3.28 -1.68 14.05
CA TYR A 234 4.23 -2.48 14.78
C TYR A 234 4.63 -3.67 13.92
N ALA A 235 5.91 -4.03 13.96
CA ALA A 235 6.44 -5.18 13.26
C ALA A 235 7.44 -5.94 14.13
N LEU A 236 7.44 -7.26 14.01
CA LEU A 236 8.41 -8.15 14.63
C LEU A 236 8.78 -9.24 13.64
N SER A 237 10.06 -9.56 13.56
CA SER A 237 10.59 -10.49 12.57
C SER A 237 11.80 -11.21 13.13
N ALA A 238 11.86 -12.53 12.93
CA ALA A 238 12.95 -13.37 13.40
C ALA A 238 13.27 -14.47 12.38
N LYS A 239 14.56 -14.73 12.17
CA LYS A 239 15.06 -15.83 11.34
C LYS A 239 16.16 -16.58 12.07
N HIS A 240 16.01 -17.88 12.22
CA HIS A 240 17.10 -18.73 12.67
C HIS A 240 18.11 -18.91 11.54
N ILE A 241 19.31 -18.38 11.71
CA ILE A 241 20.31 -18.26 10.64
C ILE A 241 20.70 -19.64 10.08
N ALA A 242 20.94 -20.62 10.96
CA ALA A 242 21.43 -21.93 10.55
C ALA A 242 20.40 -22.75 9.76
N SER A 243 19.14 -22.76 10.21
CA SER A 243 18.07 -23.50 9.51
C SER A 243 17.48 -22.74 8.33
N GLY A 244 17.52 -21.41 8.36
CA GLY A 244 16.83 -20.54 7.40
C GLY A 244 15.34 -20.38 7.70
N LEU A 245 14.82 -20.96 8.78
CA LEU A 245 13.42 -20.80 9.18
C LEU A 245 13.19 -19.37 9.68
N PHE A 246 12.12 -18.74 9.20
CA PHE A 246 11.76 -17.39 9.61
C PHE A 246 10.27 -17.27 9.91
N LEU A 247 9.96 -16.29 10.75
CA LEU A 247 8.62 -15.82 11.05
C LEU A 247 8.68 -14.29 11.17
N GLN A 248 7.76 -13.61 10.49
CA GLN A 248 7.64 -12.17 10.51
C GLN A 248 6.18 -11.76 10.47
N GLY A 249 5.88 -10.58 10.99
CA GLY A 249 4.53 -10.04 10.90
C GLY A 249 4.45 -8.59 11.31
N GLN A 250 3.28 -8.04 11.07
CA GLN A 250 2.93 -6.67 11.42
C GLN A 250 1.49 -6.59 11.95
N TYR A 251 1.25 -5.56 12.75
CA TYR A 251 -0.08 -5.10 13.13
C TYR A 251 -0.11 -3.58 12.94
N GLY A 252 -1.20 -3.07 12.41
CA GLY A 252 -1.44 -1.63 12.40
C GLY A 252 -2.89 -1.29 12.64
N GLN A 253 -3.09 -0.06 13.09
CA GLN A 253 -4.40 0.51 13.34
C GLN A 253 -4.46 1.96 12.88
N THR A 254 -5.66 2.36 12.45
CA THR A 254 -6.00 3.72 12.03
C THR A 254 -7.21 4.17 12.83
N HIS A 255 -7.02 5.19 13.66
CA HIS A 255 -8.09 5.81 14.43
C HIS A 255 -8.62 7.01 13.66
N PHE A 256 -9.93 7.03 13.40
CA PHE A 256 -10.57 8.12 12.67
C PHE A 256 -11.17 9.12 13.67
N LYS A 257 -10.58 10.30 13.82
CA LYS A 257 -11.07 11.36 14.71
C LYS A 257 -12.12 12.23 14.01
N VAL A 258 -11.86 12.57 12.76
CA VAL A 258 -12.75 13.35 11.89
C VAL A 258 -12.84 12.64 10.55
N VAL A 259 -14.06 12.46 10.03
CA VAL A 259 -14.31 11.85 8.72
C VAL A 259 -15.13 12.81 7.89
N SER A 260 -14.63 13.17 6.71
CA SER A 260 -15.30 14.11 5.81
C SER A 260 -15.71 15.42 6.49
N GLY A 261 -14.86 15.93 7.40
CA GLY A 261 -15.08 17.18 8.13
C GLY A 261 -16.04 17.08 9.30
N VAL A 262 -16.54 15.88 9.62
CA VAL A 262 -17.44 15.62 10.75
C VAL A 262 -16.69 14.85 11.83
N VAL A 263 -16.81 15.30 13.08
CA VAL A 263 -16.25 14.58 14.24
C VAL A 263 -16.83 13.17 14.27
N ASN A 264 -15.96 12.17 14.32
CA ASN A 264 -16.38 10.78 14.38
C ASN A 264 -16.94 10.47 15.78
N THR A 265 -18.27 10.37 15.87
CA THR A 265 -18.99 10.00 17.09
C THR A 265 -19.27 8.49 17.19
N GLY A 266 -18.57 7.67 16.40
CA GLY A 266 -18.70 6.20 16.37
C GLY A 266 -19.35 5.66 15.09
N ALA A 267 -19.71 6.51 14.13
CA ALA A 267 -20.22 6.08 12.83
C ALA A 267 -19.15 5.41 11.95
N LYS A 268 -17.87 5.77 12.16
CA LYS A 268 -16.70 5.15 11.54
C LYS A 268 -15.96 4.33 12.60
N THR A 269 -15.81 3.03 12.39
CA THR A 269 -14.96 2.21 13.26
C THR A 269 -13.49 2.44 12.92
N ASP A 270 -12.62 2.18 13.88
CA ASP A 270 -11.18 2.16 13.63
C ASP A 270 -10.81 1.05 12.64
N GLY A 271 -9.91 1.37 11.72
CA GLY A 271 -9.37 0.41 10.78
C GLY A 271 -8.25 -0.39 11.43
N LYS A 272 -8.27 -1.71 11.33
CA LYS A 272 -7.22 -2.59 11.88
C LYS A 272 -6.79 -3.58 10.83
N SER A 273 -5.50 -3.86 10.78
CA SER A 273 -4.95 -4.90 9.89
C SER A 273 -3.75 -5.56 10.53
N TRP A 274 -3.64 -6.88 10.35
CA TRP A 274 -2.46 -7.65 10.72
C TRP A 274 -2.15 -8.70 9.68
N HIS A 275 -0.89 -9.08 9.64
CA HIS A 275 -0.36 -10.01 8.65
C HIS A 275 0.84 -10.74 9.23
N ILE A 276 0.88 -12.04 9.01
CA ILE A 276 2.00 -12.91 9.39
C ILE A 276 2.50 -13.67 8.16
N GLN A 277 3.80 -13.89 8.12
CA GLN A 277 4.49 -14.66 7.09
C GLN A 277 5.53 -15.53 7.76
N GLY A 278 5.63 -16.77 7.30
CA GLY A 278 6.66 -17.68 7.79
C GLY A 278 7.06 -18.66 6.71
N GLY A 279 8.23 -19.24 6.89
CA GLY A 279 8.73 -20.21 5.94
C GLY A 279 10.21 -20.49 6.08
N TRP A 280 10.85 -20.75 4.95
CA TRP A 280 12.24 -21.17 4.87
C TRP A 280 12.98 -20.36 3.81
N ALA A 281 14.13 -19.81 4.17
CA ALA A 281 14.95 -18.94 3.33
C ALA A 281 16.43 -19.32 3.40
N LYS A 282 16.97 -19.91 2.32
CA LYS A 282 18.39 -20.32 2.25
C LYS A 282 18.87 -20.36 0.80
N ASN A 283 20.17 -20.10 0.58
CA ASN A 283 20.80 -20.44 -0.68
C ASN A 283 21.16 -21.94 -0.69
N ALA A 284 20.18 -22.80 -0.95
CA ALA A 284 20.41 -24.25 -1.00
C ALA A 284 20.79 -24.75 -2.40
N PHE A 285 20.49 -24.00 -3.45
CA PHE A 285 20.67 -24.44 -4.83
C PHE A 285 21.86 -23.80 -5.55
N GLY A 286 22.52 -22.81 -4.93
CA GLY A 286 23.71 -22.13 -5.47
C GLY A 286 23.50 -20.70 -6.01
N PRO A 287 22.49 -20.41 -6.85
CA PRO A 287 22.43 -19.14 -7.59
C PRO A 287 22.07 -17.92 -6.73
N GLY A 288 21.59 -18.15 -5.51
CA GLY A 288 21.17 -17.11 -4.58
C GLY A 288 20.09 -17.64 -3.64
N MET A 289 19.62 -16.78 -2.75
CA MET A 289 18.63 -17.14 -1.75
C MET A 289 17.30 -17.60 -2.38
N THR A 290 16.84 -18.79 -1.97
CA THR A 290 15.49 -19.27 -2.24
C THR A 290 14.67 -19.09 -0.98
N THR A 291 13.50 -18.47 -1.11
CA THR A 291 12.55 -18.32 -0.02
C THR A 291 11.22 -18.96 -0.38
N LEU A 292 10.80 -19.95 0.39
CA LEU A 292 9.45 -20.50 0.39
C LEU A 292 8.68 -19.89 1.56
N TYR A 293 7.46 -19.45 1.33
CA TYR A 293 6.65 -18.82 2.38
C TYR A 293 5.18 -19.21 2.30
N GLY A 294 4.55 -19.18 3.47
CA GLY A 294 3.12 -19.07 3.62
C GLY A 294 2.77 -17.80 4.38
N GLU A 295 1.57 -17.29 4.16
CA GLU A 295 1.08 -16.08 4.82
C GLU A 295 -0.40 -16.18 5.18
N TYR A 296 -0.76 -15.41 6.20
CA TYR A 296 -2.14 -15.19 6.60
C TYR A 296 -2.28 -13.76 7.10
N GLY A 297 -3.38 -13.12 6.78
CA GLY A 297 -3.68 -11.80 7.31
C GLY A 297 -5.18 -11.52 7.36
N HIS A 298 -5.50 -10.49 8.12
CA HIS A 298 -6.86 -10.05 8.36
C HIS A 298 -6.88 -8.53 8.47
N GLY A 299 -7.98 -7.93 8.06
CA GLY A 299 -8.28 -6.56 8.45
C GLY A 299 -9.77 -6.25 8.41
N GLU A 300 -10.12 -5.13 9.02
CA GLU A 300 -11.50 -4.70 9.26
C GLU A 300 -11.60 -3.19 9.47
N GLY A 301 -12.80 -2.66 9.31
CA GLY A 301 -13.15 -1.29 9.72
C GLY A 301 -12.80 -0.17 8.72
N TYR A 302 -12.22 -0.50 7.56
CA TYR A 302 -11.79 0.52 6.60
C TYR A 302 -12.92 1.03 5.71
N ALA A 303 -14.01 0.29 5.55
CA ALA A 303 -15.17 0.68 4.75
C ALA A 303 -16.41 1.10 5.56
N THR A 304 -16.48 0.83 6.87
CA THR A 304 -17.63 1.24 7.71
C THR A 304 -17.95 2.73 7.57
N GLY A 305 -19.23 3.09 7.65
CA GLY A 305 -19.71 4.47 7.53
C GLY A 305 -19.68 5.02 6.11
N THR A 306 -19.17 4.28 5.13
CA THR A 306 -19.24 4.64 3.71
C THR A 306 -20.47 4.01 3.04
N SER A 307 -20.79 4.44 1.82
CA SER A 307 -21.93 3.92 1.06
C SER A 307 -21.59 2.60 0.35
N ALA A 308 -22.55 1.68 0.25
CA ALA A 308 -22.53 0.44 -0.54
C ALA A 308 -22.53 0.67 -2.07
N GLY A 309 -22.12 1.86 -2.49
CA GLY A 309 -22.17 2.36 -3.85
C GLY A 309 -23.58 2.77 -4.28
N THR A 310 -23.65 3.47 -5.39
CA THR A 310 -24.87 3.68 -6.17
C THR A 310 -24.73 2.95 -7.50
N ALA A 311 -25.86 2.63 -8.14
CA ALA A 311 -25.83 1.99 -9.46
C ALA A 311 -25.09 2.93 -10.43
N ALA A 312 -24.33 2.36 -11.38
CA ALA A 312 -23.65 3.16 -12.37
C ALA A 312 -24.65 4.12 -13.04
N ALA A 313 -24.36 5.43 -13.00
CA ALA A 313 -25.27 6.47 -13.50
C ALA A 313 -25.52 6.37 -15.02
N ILE A 314 -24.64 5.64 -15.72
CA ILE A 314 -24.86 5.17 -17.08
C ILE A 314 -25.24 3.69 -16.97
N ASN A 315 -26.24 3.24 -17.74
CA ASN A 315 -26.60 1.83 -17.93
C ASN A 315 -25.41 1.02 -18.47
N ASN A 316 -24.42 0.75 -17.62
CA ASN A 316 -23.35 -0.19 -17.87
C ASN A 316 -23.81 -1.52 -17.27
N GLY A 317 -24.32 -2.39 -18.14
CA GLY A 317 -24.83 -3.71 -17.75
C GLY A 317 -23.83 -4.60 -17.01
N ASN A 318 -22.55 -4.22 -16.95
CA ASN A 318 -21.50 -4.96 -16.26
C ASN A 318 -21.34 -4.57 -14.78
N PHE A 319 -21.93 -3.44 -14.34
CA PHE A 319 -21.79 -2.94 -12.97
C PHE A 319 -23.13 -2.76 -12.25
N THR A 320 -23.10 -2.94 -10.94
CA THR A 320 -24.23 -2.71 -10.05
C THR A 320 -23.77 -2.28 -8.64
N THR A 321 -24.70 -2.01 -7.73
CA THR A 321 -24.39 -1.77 -6.32
C THR A 321 -24.01 -3.07 -5.63
N ILE A 322 -23.16 -3.04 -4.60
CA ILE A 322 -22.78 -4.29 -3.91
C ILE A 322 -23.97 -4.85 -3.09
N GLY A 323 -24.90 -4.00 -2.68
CA GLY A 323 -26.16 -4.32 -1.99
C GLY A 323 -27.25 -3.32 -2.37
N THR A 324 -28.12 -2.95 -1.44
CA THR A 324 -29.13 -1.89 -1.64
C THR A 324 -28.46 -0.55 -1.91
N SER A 325 -28.90 0.14 -2.97
CA SER A 325 -28.32 1.42 -3.40
C SER A 325 -28.37 2.47 -2.29
N GLY A 326 -27.22 3.08 -1.99
CA GLY A 326 -27.09 4.12 -0.95
C GLY A 326 -27.12 3.59 0.48
N ALA A 327 -27.21 2.28 0.70
CA ALA A 327 -27.09 1.69 2.04
C ALA A 327 -25.71 2.00 2.65
N THR A 328 -25.66 2.18 3.96
CA THR A 328 -24.39 2.42 4.67
C THR A 328 -23.75 1.10 5.05
N ILE A 329 -22.45 0.96 4.79
CA ILE A 329 -21.66 -0.18 5.25
C ILE A 329 -21.52 -0.08 6.78
N THR A 330 -22.01 -1.10 7.48
CA THR A 330 -22.02 -1.17 8.94
C THR A 330 -20.90 -2.04 9.49
N ALA A 331 -20.42 -2.99 8.70
CA ALA A 331 -19.24 -3.80 9.02
C ALA A 331 -18.52 -4.21 7.74
N ASP A 332 -17.20 -4.21 7.78
CA ASP A 332 -16.35 -4.77 6.73
C ASP A 332 -15.17 -5.50 7.34
N SER A 333 -14.80 -6.61 6.71
CA SER A 333 -13.56 -7.32 7.02
C SER A 333 -13.07 -8.09 5.80
N TYR A 334 -11.84 -8.57 5.88
CA TYR A 334 -11.30 -9.52 4.93
C TYR A 334 -10.32 -10.45 5.64
N ASN A 335 -10.27 -11.69 5.18
CA ASN A 335 -9.14 -12.56 5.44
C ASN A 335 -8.41 -12.79 4.13
N PHE A 336 -7.11 -13.01 4.22
CA PHE A 336 -6.34 -13.55 3.10
C PHE A 336 -5.31 -14.54 3.58
N TYR A 337 -4.99 -15.48 2.72
CA TYR A 337 -3.88 -16.39 2.91
C TYR A 337 -3.23 -16.68 1.57
N GLY A 338 -1.97 -17.06 1.62
CA GLY A 338 -1.20 -17.24 0.40
C GLY A 338 0.02 -18.09 0.63
N ILE A 339 0.60 -18.51 -0.48
CA ILE A 339 1.87 -19.21 -0.54
C ILE A 339 2.66 -18.71 -1.73
N GLY A 340 3.97 -18.82 -1.66
CA GLY A 340 4.80 -18.50 -2.80
C GLY A 340 6.26 -18.83 -2.63
N VAL A 341 7.00 -18.44 -3.65
CA VAL A 341 8.43 -18.63 -3.75
C VAL A 341 9.09 -17.39 -4.34
N THR A 342 10.27 -17.05 -3.83
CA THR A 342 11.21 -16.15 -4.48
C THR A 342 12.56 -16.85 -4.67
N GLN A 343 13.23 -16.54 -5.77
CA GLN A 343 14.56 -17.05 -6.10
C GLN A 343 15.44 -15.89 -6.54
N LYS A 344 16.47 -15.60 -5.74
CA LYS A 344 17.55 -14.71 -6.14
C LYS A 344 18.51 -15.40 -7.11
N ILE A 345 18.95 -14.65 -8.11
CA ILE A 345 20.04 -14.99 -9.01
C ILE A 345 21.06 -13.88 -8.85
N ASP A 346 21.95 -14.07 -7.88
CA ASP A 346 22.90 -13.04 -7.41
C ASP A 346 23.80 -12.57 -8.56
N ALA A 347 24.21 -13.49 -9.43
CA ALA A 347 25.03 -13.20 -10.61
C ALA A 347 24.36 -12.25 -11.63
N ALA A 348 23.04 -12.12 -11.59
CA ALA A 348 22.27 -11.24 -12.47
C ALA A 348 21.61 -10.08 -11.72
N ALA A 349 21.88 -9.93 -10.41
CA ALA A 349 21.17 -9.00 -9.52
C ALA A 349 19.63 -9.06 -9.70
N MET A 350 19.13 -10.29 -9.88
CA MET A 350 17.74 -10.56 -10.25
C MET A 350 17.03 -11.38 -9.16
N THR A 351 15.76 -11.11 -8.95
CA THR A 351 14.86 -11.94 -8.16
C THR A 351 13.70 -12.38 -9.02
N LEU A 352 13.53 -13.70 -9.20
CA LEU A 352 12.33 -14.31 -9.75
C LEU A 352 11.32 -14.55 -8.63
N TYR A 353 10.05 -14.39 -8.91
CA TYR A 353 9.02 -14.58 -7.91
C TYR A 353 7.72 -15.13 -8.48
N LEU A 354 7.02 -15.90 -7.65
CA LEU A 354 5.68 -16.39 -7.89
C LEU A 354 4.95 -16.48 -6.54
N GLY A 355 3.77 -15.91 -6.46
CA GLY A 355 2.90 -15.98 -5.29
C GLY A 355 1.45 -16.16 -5.71
N TRP A 356 0.71 -16.87 -4.87
CA TRP A 356 -0.74 -16.99 -4.95
C TRP A 356 -1.36 -16.53 -3.62
N ARG A 357 -2.45 -15.77 -3.71
CA ARG A 357 -3.26 -15.35 -2.56
C ARG A 357 -4.73 -15.61 -2.83
N HIS A 358 -5.42 -16.08 -1.80
CA HIS A 358 -6.88 -16.13 -1.72
C HIS A 358 -7.38 -15.01 -0.82
N PHE A 359 -8.41 -14.29 -1.25
CA PHE A 359 -9.07 -13.22 -0.50
C PHE A 359 -10.53 -13.57 -0.22
N ASP A 360 -10.93 -13.45 1.04
CA ASP A 360 -12.30 -13.67 1.54
C ASP A 360 -12.85 -12.35 2.15
N PRO A 361 -13.35 -11.42 1.31
CA PRO A 361 -13.94 -10.17 1.77
C PRO A 361 -15.36 -10.38 2.31
N LYS A 362 -15.72 -9.63 3.35
CA LYS A 362 -17.03 -9.64 3.99
C LYS A 362 -17.53 -8.21 4.16
N VAL A 363 -18.78 -7.97 3.80
CA VAL A 363 -19.42 -6.65 3.90
C VAL A 363 -20.83 -6.84 4.44
N SER A 364 -21.20 -5.98 5.39
CA SER A 364 -22.57 -5.85 5.87
C SER A 364 -23.07 -4.43 5.69
N THR A 365 -24.35 -4.25 5.37
CA THR A 365 -25.00 -2.94 5.27
C THR A 365 -26.14 -2.81 6.28
N ASN A 366 -26.59 -1.58 6.52
CA ASN A 366 -27.77 -1.32 7.36
C ASN A 366 -29.08 -1.81 6.74
N ALA A 367 -29.14 -1.96 5.41
CA ALA A 367 -30.35 -2.37 4.69
C ALA A 367 -30.41 -3.89 4.45
N ASP A 368 -29.27 -4.52 4.18
CA ASP A 368 -29.20 -5.91 3.71
C ASP A 368 -28.65 -6.89 4.76
N GLY A 369 -28.07 -6.38 5.85
CA GLY A 369 -27.26 -7.20 6.75
C GLY A 369 -26.02 -7.71 6.02
N ALA A 370 -25.63 -8.97 6.28
CA ALA A 370 -24.46 -9.58 5.63
C ALA A 370 -24.72 -9.85 4.14
N LEU A 371 -23.87 -9.30 3.27
CA LEU A 371 -23.94 -9.53 1.84
C LEU A 371 -23.13 -10.77 1.43
N PRO A 372 -23.61 -11.59 0.48
CA PRO A 372 -22.87 -12.76 0.01
C PRO A 372 -21.82 -12.34 -1.02
N ILE A 373 -20.64 -11.94 -0.56
CA ILE A 373 -19.55 -11.47 -1.43
C ILE A 373 -18.74 -12.66 -1.99
N SER A 374 -18.35 -12.57 -3.26
CA SER A 374 -17.39 -13.50 -3.89
C SER A 374 -15.99 -13.33 -3.31
N SER A 375 -15.37 -14.46 -2.95
CA SER A 375 -13.93 -14.53 -2.78
C SER A 375 -13.23 -14.50 -4.14
N PHE A 376 -11.95 -14.14 -4.14
CA PHE A 376 -11.15 -14.10 -5.35
C PHE A 376 -9.70 -14.48 -5.08
N ASP A 377 -9.03 -14.93 -6.13
CA ASP A 377 -7.64 -15.33 -6.09
C ASP A 377 -6.78 -14.39 -6.93
N THR A 378 -5.55 -14.16 -6.49
CA THR A 378 -4.54 -13.44 -7.27
C THR A 378 -3.31 -14.32 -7.43
N ILE A 379 -2.76 -14.35 -8.63
CA ILE A 379 -1.45 -14.94 -8.91
C ILE A 379 -0.54 -13.79 -9.37
N THR A 380 0.57 -13.61 -8.67
CA THR A 380 1.55 -12.56 -8.93
C THR A 380 2.89 -13.22 -9.22
N GLY A 381 3.44 -12.97 -10.41
CA GLY A 381 4.73 -13.53 -10.78
C GLY A 381 5.48 -12.63 -11.75
N GLY A 382 6.81 -12.72 -11.70
CA GLY A 382 7.67 -11.90 -12.54
C GLY A 382 9.13 -11.95 -12.13
N ALA A 383 9.88 -10.97 -12.62
CA ALA A 383 11.28 -10.76 -12.31
C ALA A 383 11.49 -9.31 -11.86
N ARG A 384 12.42 -9.12 -10.92
CA ARG A 384 12.95 -7.81 -10.53
C ARG A 384 14.45 -7.82 -10.74
N ILE A 385 14.99 -6.83 -11.44
CA ILE A 385 16.43 -6.63 -11.63
C ILE A 385 16.80 -5.30 -10.99
N LEU A 386 17.89 -5.26 -10.23
CA LEU A 386 18.36 -4.06 -9.52
C LEU A 386 19.86 -3.87 -9.76
N PHE A 387 20.26 -2.69 -10.22
CA PHE A 387 21.66 -2.30 -10.43
C PHE A 387 21.95 -0.91 -9.87
#